data_AF-A0A2Z4JXG0-F1
#
_entry.id   AF-A0A2Z4JXG0-F1
#
_cell.length_a   1.000
_cell.length_b   1.000
_cell.length_c   1.000
_cell.angle_alpha   90.00
_cell.angle_beta   90.00
_cell.angle_gamma   90.00
#
_symmetry.space_group_name_H-M   'P 1'
#
loop_
_entity.id
_entity.type
_entity.pdbx_description
1 polymer ?
#
loop_
_entity_poly.entity_id
_entity_poly.type
_entity_poly.pdbx_seq_one_letter_code
_entity_poly.pdbx_strand_id
1 'polypeptide(L)'
;MSDEPTNRKDRGFRPKVQFGEKKAGAKSFIMSPEGVFVHKDGALETLADPVDLFWREVERDPRMWNSAIKGYDWLVKNAEDADREDVRRTLGWLEAALSLRDRVAAVAACRYLAAMPSPLLAGDYGRLLAIFNSRKVGMVWQVTPDLDKRPLPSGPIPVFGKEAGFGLIRAVPELYIKLAMFGPEMEEIVTQLVEEAIRYDVSLPPDLMALVSFPSAKG
;
A
#
# COMPACT_ATOMS: atom_id res chain seq x y z
N MET A 1 6.85 -25.04 -24.34
CA MET A 1 8.13 -24.37 -24.03
C MET A 1 8.02 -23.92 -22.60
N SER A 2 8.77 -24.55 -21.72
CA SER A 2 8.80 -24.23 -20.29
C SER A 2 9.63 -22.97 -20.11
N ASP A 3 8.97 -21.85 -19.84
CA ASP A 3 9.64 -20.64 -19.36
C ASP A 3 10.37 -21.01 -18.06
N GLU A 4 11.69 -21.13 -18.14
CA GLU A 4 12.53 -21.25 -16.96
C GLU A 4 12.31 -19.99 -16.09
N PRO A 5 12.04 -20.13 -14.79
CA PRO A 5 11.78 -18.98 -13.96
C PRO A 5 13.02 -18.10 -13.90
N THR A 6 12.82 -16.85 -14.31
CA THR A 6 13.62 -15.68 -14.02
C THR A 6 14.24 -15.78 -12.62
N ASN A 7 15.56 -15.55 -12.54
CA ASN A 7 16.37 -15.52 -11.31
C ASN A 7 15.62 -14.85 -10.15
N ARG A 8 14.93 -15.64 -9.35
CA ARG A 8 14.10 -15.13 -8.28
C ARG A 8 15.00 -14.71 -7.13
N LYS A 9 14.89 -13.44 -6.70
CA LYS A 9 15.64 -12.91 -5.56
C LYS A 9 15.32 -13.78 -4.33
N ASP A 10 16.31 -14.48 -3.78
CA ASP A 10 16.15 -15.23 -2.54
C ASP A 10 15.99 -14.25 -1.39
N ARG A 11 14.79 -14.20 -0.81
CA ARG A 11 14.42 -13.29 0.28
C ARG A 11 14.78 -13.85 1.67
N GLY A 12 15.43 -15.01 1.74
CA GLY A 12 15.95 -15.62 2.97
C GLY A 12 14.92 -16.39 3.79
N PHE A 13 13.71 -16.60 3.28
CA PHE A 13 12.70 -17.41 3.95
C PHE A 13 13.07 -18.90 3.92
N ARG A 14 12.95 -19.58 5.06
CA ARG A 14 13.27 -21.00 5.21
C ARG A 14 12.22 -21.68 6.09
N PRO A 15 11.81 -22.93 5.77
CA PRO A 15 10.87 -23.68 6.58
C PRO A 15 11.49 -24.09 7.92
N LYS A 16 10.72 -24.05 9.00
CA LYS A 16 11.14 -24.54 10.32
C LYS A 16 10.92 -26.06 10.43
N VAL A 17 11.60 -26.84 9.59
CA VAL A 17 11.47 -28.30 9.56
C VAL A 17 12.84 -28.93 9.77
N GLN A 18 12.93 -29.93 10.64
CA GLN A 18 14.11 -30.79 10.75
C GLN A 18 14.07 -31.84 9.65
N PHE A 19 15.05 -31.83 8.76
CA PHE A 19 15.20 -32.85 7.75
C PHE A 19 15.83 -34.09 8.38
N GLY A 20 15.14 -35.24 8.29
CA GLY A 20 15.68 -36.52 8.72
C GLY A 20 16.84 -37.01 7.84
N GLU A 21 17.33 -38.22 8.12
CA GLU A 21 18.45 -38.80 7.40
C GLU A 21 18.21 -38.86 5.87
N LYS A 22 19.26 -38.50 5.12
CA LYS A 22 19.26 -38.41 3.66
C LYS A 22 19.01 -39.78 3.02
N LYS A 23 17.81 -40.00 2.48
CA LYS A 23 17.56 -41.07 1.50
C LYS A 23 17.75 -40.54 0.09
N ALA A 24 18.59 -41.18 -0.71
CA ALA A 24 18.78 -40.85 -2.12
C ALA A 24 17.44 -40.93 -2.87
N GLY A 25 17.10 -39.88 -3.65
CA GLY A 25 15.84 -39.78 -4.37
C GLY A 25 14.62 -39.35 -3.53
N ALA A 26 14.78 -39.08 -2.23
CA ALA A 26 13.69 -38.58 -1.41
C ALA A 26 13.30 -37.15 -1.81
N LYS A 27 12.01 -36.97 -2.13
CA LYS A 27 11.39 -35.66 -2.40
C LYS A 27 10.38 -35.36 -1.31
N SER A 28 10.50 -34.20 -0.69
CA SER A 28 9.54 -33.70 0.31
C SER A 28 8.94 -32.39 -0.16
N PHE A 29 7.62 -32.27 -0.07
CA PHE A 29 6.90 -31.03 -0.29
C PHE A 29 6.54 -30.43 1.06
N ILE A 30 6.88 -29.17 1.27
CA ILE A 30 6.69 -28.46 2.54
C ILE A 30 5.83 -27.25 2.28
N MET A 31 4.68 -27.18 2.93
CA MET A 31 3.81 -26.01 2.95
C MET A 31 3.73 -25.49 4.38
N SER A 32 4.15 -24.26 4.59
CA SER A 32 4.27 -23.63 5.91
C SER A 32 4.00 -22.12 5.81
N PRO A 33 3.82 -21.40 6.94
CA PRO A 33 3.75 -19.94 6.93
C PRO A 33 5.02 -19.27 6.37
N GLU A 34 6.15 -19.98 6.35
CA GLU A 34 7.41 -19.55 5.74
C GLU A 34 7.40 -19.65 4.21
N GLY A 35 6.40 -20.30 3.61
CA GLY A 35 6.30 -20.51 2.18
C GLY A 35 6.07 -21.95 1.78
N VAL A 36 6.15 -22.18 0.47
CA VAL A 36 6.06 -23.47 -0.20
C VAL A 36 7.46 -23.84 -0.70
N PHE A 37 7.96 -24.98 -0.24
CA PHE A 37 9.31 -25.45 -0.54
C PHE A 37 9.29 -26.91 -1.03
N VAL A 38 10.26 -27.25 -1.86
CA VAL A 38 10.57 -28.63 -2.25
C VAL A 38 11.97 -28.94 -1.77
N HIS A 39 12.10 -30.01 -0.99
CA HIS A 39 13.40 -30.57 -0.64
C HIS A 39 13.64 -31.82 -1.47
N LYS A 40 14.70 -31.83 -2.27
CA LYS A 40 15.09 -32.95 -3.13
C LYS A 40 16.60 -33.10 -3.11
N ASP A 41 17.07 -34.33 -2.86
CA ASP A 41 18.50 -34.69 -2.91
C ASP A 41 19.42 -33.78 -2.06
N GLY A 42 18.92 -33.28 -0.93
CA GLY A 42 19.66 -32.40 -0.03
C GLY A 42 19.66 -30.91 -0.41
N ALA A 43 18.99 -30.54 -1.50
CA ALA A 43 18.76 -29.15 -1.89
C ALA A 43 17.33 -28.73 -1.51
N LEU A 44 17.20 -27.53 -0.96
CA LEU A 44 15.92 -26.89 -0.70
C LEU A 44 15.65 -25.86 -1.79
N GLU A 45 14.55 -26.04 -2.51
CA GLU A 45 14.05 -25.14 -3.54
C GLU A 45 12.81 -24.40 -3.03
N THR A 46 12.75 -23.09 -3.24
CA THR A 46 11.59 -22.26 -2.87
C THR A 46 10.65 -22.14 -4.06
N LEU A 47 9.43 -22.69 -3.94
CA LEU A 47 8.39 -22.57 -4.97
C LEU A 47 7.57 -21.28 -4.82
N ALA A 48 7.24 -20.90 -3.59
CA ALA A 48 6.55 -19.65 -3.27
C ALA A 48 6.98 -19.20 -1.88
N ASP A 49 7.29 -17.93 -1.70
CA ASP A 49 7.68 -17.37 -0.41
C ASP A 49 6.54 -16.46 0.09
N PRO A 50 6.61 -15.95 1.32
CA PRO A 50 5.53 -15.14 1.88
C PRO A 50 5.19 -13.90 1.05
N VAL A 51 6.15 -13.31 0.31
CA VAL A 51 5.89 -12.14 -0.56
C VAL A 51 5.11 -12.56 -1.80
N ASP A 52 5.47 -13.68 -2.41
CA ASP A 52 4.73 -14.21 -3.55
C ASP A 52 3.31 -14.61 -3.15
N LEU A 53 3.16 -15.24 -1.99
CA LEU A 53 1.85 -15.57 -1.42
C LEU A 53 1.04 -14.30 -1.17
N PHE A 54 1.65 -13.27 -0.59
CA PHE A 54 1.00 -11.97 -0.39
C PHE A 54 0.46 -11.38 -1.70
N TRP A 55 1.30 -11.30 -2.74
CA TRP A 55 0.85 -10.76 -4.02
C TRP A 55 -0.28 -11.58 -4.64
N ARG A 56 -0.19 -12.92 -4.55
CA ARG A 56 -1.25 -13.81 -5.03
C ARG A 56 -2.58 -13.64 -4.28
N GLU A 57 -2.53 -13.50 -2.96
CA GLU A 57 -3.76 -13.33 -2.15
C GLU A 57 -4.41 -11.96 -2.43
N VAL A 58 -3.61 -10.89 -2.52
CA VAL A 58 -4.11 -9.53 -2.80
C VAL A 58 -4.63 -9.37 -4.23
N GLU A 59 -4.00 -10.04 -5.20
CA GLU A 59 -4.50 -10.08 -6.59
C GLU A 59 -5.87 -10.76 -6.68
N ARG A 60 -6.10 -11.81 -5.88
CA ARG A 60 -7.40 -12.49 -5.81
C ARG A 60 -8.44 -11.65 -5.07
N ASP A 61 -8.08 -11.09 -3.91
CA ASP A 61 -8.94 -10.24 -3.10
C ASP A 61 -8.09 -9.23 -2.30
N PRO A 62 -8.18 -7.91 -2.60
CA PRO A 62 -7.46 -6.84 -1.90
C PRO A 62 -7.57 -6.87 -0.37
N ARG A 63 -8.64 -7.47 0.16
CA ARG A 63 -8.96 -7.54 1.60
C ARG A 63 -8.15 -8.60 2.32
N MET A 64 -7.57 -9.55 1.59
CA MET A 64 -6.84 -10.70 2.13
C MET A 64 -5.38 -10.41 2.49
N TRP A 65 -4.95 -9.15 2.40
CA TRP A 65 -3.58 -8.72 2.71
C TRP A 65 -3.09 -9.19 4.08
N ASN A 66 -3.98 -9.22 5.08
CA ASN A 66 -3.68 -9.64 6.45
C ASN A 66 -3.53 -11.16 6.62
N SER A 67 -4.11 -11.98 5.73
CA SER A 67 -3.89 -13.43 5.74
C SER A 67 -2.46 -13.82 5.34
N ALA A 68 -1.78 -12.92 4.63
CA ALA A 68 -0.39 -13.04 4.19
C ALA A 68 0.52 -11.97 4.84
N ILE A 69 0.24 -11.61 6.10
CA ILE A 69 0.88 -10.50 6.81
C ILE A 69 2.42 -10.58 6.81
N LYS A 70 2.99 -11.78 6.86
CA LYS A 70 4.44 -11.98 6.84
C LYS A 70 5.10 -11.48 5.55
N GLY A 71 4.41 -11.61 4.42
CA GLY A 71 4.86 -11.06 3.15
C GLY A 71 4.77 -9.54 3.14
N TYR A 72 3.65 -8.99 3.62
CA TYR A 72 3.46 -7.55 3.78
C TYR A 72 4.52 -6.89 4.67
N ASP A 73 4.78 -7.47 5.86
CA ASP A 73 5.77 -6.97 6.80
C ASP A 73 7.18 -6.98 6.19
N TRP A 74 7.50 -8.00 5.40
CA TRP A 74 8.77 -8.06 4.68
C TRP A 74 8.85 -6.96 3.61
N LEU A 75 7.79 -6.74 2.83
CA LEU A 75 7.73 -5.69 1.81
C LEU A 75 7.96 -4.32 2.43
N VAL A 76 7.22 -3.98 3.49
CA VAL A 76 7.38 -2.70 4.19
C VAL A 76 8.79 -2.54 4.76
N LYS A 77 9.35 -3.59 5.37
CA LYS A 77 10.71 -3.55 5.95
C LYS A 77 11.81 -3.38 4.89
N ASN A 78 11.59 -3.87 3.68
CA ASN A 78 12.57 -3.83 2.58
C ASN A 78 12.13 -2.88 1.45
N ALA A 79 11.30 -1.89 1.75
CA ALA A 79 10.72 -1.02 0.73
C ALA A 79 11.77 -0.19 -0.04
N GLU A 80 12.94 0.06 0.56
CA GLU A 80 14.10 0.69 -0.11
C GLU A 80 14.60 -0.12 -1.32
N ASP A 81 14.39 -1.43 -1.32
CA ASP A 81 14.76 -2.34 -2.41
C ASP A 81 13.63 -2.50 -3.46
N ALA A 82 12.49 -1.81 -3.28
CA ALA A 82 11.35 -1.94 -4.17
C ALA A 82 11.67 -1.48 -5.60
N ASP A 83 11.00 -2.08 -6.57
CA ASP A 83 11.15 -1.74 -7.98
C ASP A 83 9.84 -1.22 -8.63
N ARG A 84 9.88 -0.98 -9.95
CA ARG A 84 8.71 -0.48 -10.69
C ARG A 84 7.55 -1.48 -10.70
N GLU A 85 7.83 -2.78 -10.65
CA GLU A 85 6.79 -3.80 -10.60
C GLU A 85 6.10 -3.78 -9.23
N ASP A 86 6.84 -3.59 -8.14
CA ASP A 86 6.27 -3.39 -6.81
C ASP A 86 5.35 -2.16 -6.76
N VAL A 87 5.74 -1.03 -7.36
CA VAL A 87 4.86 0.16 -7.48
C VAL A 87 3.61 -0.18 -8.26
N ARG A 88 3.76 -0.78 -9.46
CA ARG A 88 2.63 -1.13 -10.34
C ARG A 88 1.62 -2.02 -9.63
N ARG A 89 2.08 -3.05 -8.92
CA ARG A 89 1.24 -3.99 -8.14
C ARG A 89 0.57 -3.29 -6.97
N THR A 90 1.31 -2.46 -6.23
CA THR A 90 0.77 -1.73 -5.07
C THR A 90 -0.31 -0.73 -5.47
N LEU A 91 -0.13 -0.01 -6.59
CA LEU A 91 -1.15 0.89 -7.12
C LEU A 91 -2.39 0.13 -7.61
N GLY A 92 -2.21 -1.04 -8.23
CA GLY A 92 -3.34 -1.91 -8.61
C GLY A 92 -4.11 -2.42 -7.40
N TRP A 93 -3.39 -2.80 -6.34
CA TRP A 93 -4.00 -3.16 -5.06
C TRP A 93 -4.79 -2.00 -4.45
N LEU A 94 -4.21 -0.80 -4.41
CA LEU A 94 -4.87 0.39 -3.87
C LEU A 94 -6.17 0.69 -4.63
N GLU A 95 -6.13 0.76 -5.96
CA GLU A 95 -7.32 1.01 -6.79
C GLU A 95 -8.42 -0.04 -6.56
N ALA A 96 -8.04 -1.31 -6.47
CA ALA A 96 -8.98 -2.39 -6.18
C ALA A 96 -9.59 -2.28 -4.78
N ALA A 97 -8.79 -1.93 -3.76
CA ALA A 97 -9.27 -1.66 -2.41
C ALA A 97 -10.23 -0.45 -2.37
N LEU A 98 -9.92 0.62 -3.09
CA LEU A 98 -10.78 1.80 -3.23
C LEU A 98 -12.13 1.43 -3.87
N SER A 99 -12.11 0.64 -4.94
CA SER A 99 -13.32 0.15 -5.64
C SER A 99 -14.21 -0.70 -4.74
N LEU A 100 -13.60 -1.61 -3.97
CA LEU A 100 -14.30 -2.46 -3.00
C LEU A 100 -14.73 -1.71 -1.73
N ARG A 101 -14.35 -0.43 -1.60
CA ARG A 101 -14.58 0.38 -0.40
C ARG A 101 -13.98 -0.27 0.84
N ASP A 102 -12.79 -0.85 0.73
CA ASP A 102 -12.08 -1.41 1.88
C ASP A 102 -11.02 -0.43 2.39
N ARG A 103 -11.34 0.27 3.49
CA ARG A 103 -10.44 1.27 4.06
C ARG A 103 -9.16 0.67 4.61
N VAL A 104 -9.23 -0.52 5.21
CA VAL A 104 -8.07 -1.13 5.89
C VAL A 104 -7.03 -1.57 4.85
N ALA A 105 -7.48 -2.19 3.76
CA ALA A 105 -6.63 -2.55 2.64
C ALA A 105 -6.05 -1.30 1.94
N ALA A 106 -6.85 -0.25 1.72
CA ALA A 106 -6.37 1.00 1.12
C ALA A 106 -5.27 1.65 1.98
N VAL A 107 -5.45 1.70 3.30
CA VAL A 107 -4.43 2.20 4.24
C VAL A 107 -3.17 1.34 4.19
N ALA A 108 -3.29 0.01 4.15
CA ALA A 108 -2.15 -0.89 4.08
C ALA A 108 -1.34 -0.70 2.78
N ALA A 109 -2.02 -0.53 1.64
CA ALA A 109 -1.39 -0.22 0.36
C ALA A 109 -0.65 1.13 0.40
N CYS A 110 -1.30 2.17 0.92
CA CYS A 110 -0.68 3.48 1.08
C CYS A 110 0.53 3.47 2.02
N ARG A 111 0.51 2.69 3.10
CA ARG A 111 1.68 2.51 3.97
C ARG A 111 2.87 1.88 3.24
N TYR A 112 2.62 0.93 2.34
CA TYR A 112 3.71 0.36 1.55
C TYR A 112 4.27 1.38 0.54
N LEU A 113 3.39 2.12 -0.17
CA LEU A 113 3.82 3.24 -1.02
C LEU A 113 4.62 4.28 -0.22
N ALA A 114 4.19 4.61 0.99
CA ALA A 114 4.89 5.54 1.86
C ALA A 114 6.29 5.07 2.27
N ALA A 115 6.54 3.76 2.30
CA ALA A 115 7.84 3.20 2.63
C ALA A 115 8.79 3.15 1.41
N MET A 116 8.28 3.20 0.18
CA MET A 116 9.10 3.13 -1.05
C MET A 116 9.90 4.43 -1.32
N PRO A 117 11.03 4.38 -2.03
CA PRO A 117 11.79 5.57 -2.40
C PRO A 117 10.98 6.60 -3.21
N SER A 118 11.08 7.88 -2.86
CA SER A 118 10.42 8.98 -3.59
C SER A 118 10.73 9.01 -5.10
N PRO A 119 12.00 8.82 -5.54
CA PRO A 119 12.31 8.82 -6.98
C PRO A 119 11.63 7.67 -7.74
N LEU A 120 11.38 6.55 -7.08
CA LEU A 120 10.71 5.41 -7.67
C LEU A 120 9.23 5.73 -7.94
N LEU A 121 8.54 6.29 -6.94
CA LEU A 121 7.13 6.69 -7.05
C LEU A 121 6.91 7.82 -8.06
N ALA A 122 7.85 8.77 -8.17
CA ALA A 122 7.77 9.86 -9.13
C ALA A 122 7.67 9.37 -10.60
N GLY A 123 8.19 8.16 -10.89
CA GLY A 123 8.03 7.52 -12.20
C GLY A 123 6.58 7.21 -12.60
N ASP A 124 5.67 7.11 -11.62
CA ASP A 124 4.24 6.85 -11.79
C ASP A 124 3.38 8.07 -11.43
N TYR A 125 3.95 9.29 -11.51
CA TYR A 125 3.32 10.55 -11.13
C TYR A 125 1.87 10.69 -11.62
N GLY A 126 1.60 10.44 -12.90
CA GLY A 126 0.26 10.60 -13.47
C GLY A 126 -0.80 9.68 -12.84
N ARG A 127 -0.43 8.45 -12.46
CA ARG A 127 -1.34 7.51 -11.82
C ARG A 127 -1.56 7.87 -10.35
N LEU A 128 -0.51 8.28 -9.66
CA LEU A 128 -0.62 8.81 -8.30
C LEU A 128 -1.51 10.06 -8.26
N LEU A 129 -1.33 10.98 -9.19
CA LEU A 129 -2.13 12.19 -9.32
C LEU A 129 -3.61 11.84 -9.52
N ALA A 130 -3.91 10.91 -10.43
CA ALA A 130 -5.28 10.48 -10.69
C ALA A 130 -5.98 9.87 -9.44
N ILE A 131 -5.23 9.16 -8.60
CA ILE A 131 -5.76 8.54 -7.38
C ILE A 131 -5.92 9.58 -6.26
N PHE A 132 -4.89 10.37 -6.01
CA PHE A 132 -4.80 11.25 -4.84
C PHE A 132 -5.43 12.63 -5.06
N ASN A 133 -5.73 13.02 -6.31
CA ASN A 133 -6.62 14.14 -6.63
C ASN A 133 -8.10 13.78 -6.38
N SER A 134 -8.41 13.37 -5.15
CA SER A 134 -9.75 12.96 -4.77
C SER A 134 -10.00 13.24 -3.31
N ARG A 135 -10.95 14.16 -3.06
CA ARG A 135 -11.44 14.46 -1.71
C ARG A 135 -11.97 13.20 -1.01
N LYS A 136 -12.61 12.27 -1.71
CA LYS A 136 -13.12 11.02 -1.13
C LYS A 136 -12.00 10.11 -0.62
N VAL A 137 -10.84 10.15 -1.27
CA VAL A 137 -9.65 9.37 -0.93
C VAL A 137 -8.88 10.05 0.20
N GLY A 138 -8.59 11.34 0.05
CA GLY A 138 -7.84 12.12 1.04
C GLY A 138 -8.58 12.34 2.34
N MET A 139 -9.83 12.81 2.28
CA MET A 139 -10.55 13.35 3.42
C MET A 139 -11.36 12.30 4.19
N VAL A 140 -11.67 12.65 5.43
CA VAL A 140 -12.66 11.97 6.27
C VAL A 140 -13.60 13.00 6.90
N TRP A 141 -14.89 12.72 6.90
CA TRP A 141 -15.92 13.55 7.53
C TRP A 141 -16.67 12.74 8.59
N GLN A 142 -16.99 13.35 9.72
CA GLN A 142 -17.84 12.72 10.73
C GLN A 142 -19.31 12.77 10.29
N VAL A 143 -19.95 11.61 10.23
CA VAL A 143 -21.36 11.45 9.89
C VAL A 143 -22.20 11.73 11.14
N THR A 144 -22.53 13.00 11.33
CA THR A 144 -23.47 13.49 12.36
C THR A 144 -24.81 13.86 11.71
N PRO A 145 -25.92 13.92 12.48
CA PRO A 145 -27.21 14.39 11.96
C PRO A 145 -27.13 15.80 11.35
N ASP A 146 -26.27 16.65 11.91
CA ASP A 146 -26.08 18.05 11.52
C ASP A 146 -24.99 18.26 10.44
N LEU A 147 -24.44 17.17 9.87
CA LEU A 147 -23.43 17.27 8.82
C LEU A 147 -24.02 17.97 7.59
N ASP A 148 -23.52 19.16 7.27
CA ASP A 148 -23.85 19.83 6.02
C ASP A 148 -23.27 19.03 4.84
N LYS A 149 -24.17 18.49 4.01
CA LYS A 149 -23.79 17.66 2.85
C LYS A 149 -23.48 18.50 1.61
N ARG A 150 -23.84 19.78 1.56
CA ARG A 150 -23.61 20.66 0.41
C ARG A 150 -22.15 20.79 0.00
N PRO A 151 -21.17 20.94 0.92
CA PRO A 151 -19.77 21.03 0.54
C PRO A 151 -19.12 19.68 0.20
N LEU A 152 -19.79 18.55 0.42
CA LEU A 152 -19.21 17.22 0.19
C LEU A 152 -19.07 16.90 -1.31
N PRO A 153 -18.07 16.09 -1.70
CA PRO A 153 -17.92 15.69 -3.09
C PRO A 153 -19.17 14.95 -3.59
N SER A 154 -19.54 15.21 -4.85
CA SER A 154 -20.73 14.63 -5.47
C SER A 154 -20.62 13.11 -5.65
N GLY A 155 -21.78 12.45 -5.72
CA GLY A 155 -21.88 10.99 -5.87
C GLY A 155 -21.65 10.22 -4.56
N PRO A 156 -21.60 8.88 -4.61
CA PRO A 156 -21.49 8.06 -3.42
C PRO A 156 -20.15 8.30 -2.72
N ILE A 157 -20.20 8.56 -1.42
CA ILE A 157 -19.04 8.64 -0.53
C ILE A 157 -19.03 7.35 0.30
N PRO A 158 -17.92 6.60 0.34
CA PRO A 158 -17.82 5.42 1.21
C PRO A 158 -18.04 5.79 2.68
N VAL A 159 -18.83 5.00 3.40
CA VAL A 159 -19.16 5.22 4.82
C VAL A 159 -18.69 4.02 5.64
N PHE A 160 -18.02 4.31 6.75
CA PHE A 160 -17.37 3.36 7.64
C PHE A 160 -17.76 3.70 9.09
N GLY A 161 -18.86 3.10 9.56
CA GLY A 161 -19.43 3.46 10.85
C GLY A 161 -19.89 4.92 10.87
N LYS A 162 -19.26 5.75 11.70
CA LYS A 162 -19.57 7.19 11.82
C LYS A 162 -18.68 8.09 10.95
N GLU A 163 -17.86 7.52 10.07
CA GLU A 163 -16.96 8.28 9.22
C GLU A 163 -17.30 8.09 7.73
N ALA A 164 -17.25 9.15 6.94
CA ALA A 164 -17.38 9.12 5.48
C ALA A 164 -16.05 9.52 4.83
N GLY A 165 -15.70 8.91 3.69
CA GLY A 165 -14.41 9.07 3.04
C GLY A 165 -13.34 8.11 3.57
N PHE A 166 -12.23 7.98 2.88
CA PHE A 166 -11.15 7.06 3.29
C PHE A 166 -10.23 7.66 4.37
N GLY A 167 -10.06 9.00 4.39
CA GLY A 167 -9.22 9.68 5.36
C GLY A 167 -7.73 9.36 5.25
N LEU A 168 -7.24 9.07 4.05
CA LEU A 168 -5.86 8.61 3.88
C LEU A 168 -4.82 9.67 4.27
N ILE A 169 -5.14 10.97 4.15
CA ILE A 169 -4.24 12.05 4.58
C ILE A 169 -3.96 12.02 6.09
N ARG A 170 -4.94 11.58 6.89
CA ARG A 170 -4.80 11.37 8.34
C ARG A 170 -4.17 10.02 8.64
N ALA A 171 -4.49 8.99 7.86
CA ALA A 171 -4.10 7.61 8.17
C ALA A 171 -2.66 7.26 7.76
N VAL A 172 -2.15 7.92 6.70
CA VAL A 172 -0.80 7.72 6.14
C VAL A 172 -0.22 9.09 5.73
N PRO A 173 -0.05 10.04 6.66
CA PRO A 173 0.37 11.41 6.34
C PRO A 173 1.74 11.48 5.65
N GLU A 174 2.65 10.57 5.96
CA GLU A 174 3.97 10.45 5.35
C GLU A 174 3.92 10.29 3.82
N LEU A 175 2.86 9.64 3.29
CA LEU A 175 2.66 9.53 1.85
C LEU A 175 2.29 10.88 1.25
N TYR A 176 1.44 11.66 1.92
CA TYR A 176 0.98 12.96 1.43
C TYR A 176 2.09 14.01 1.47
N ILE A 177 2.94 13.97 2.50
CA ILE A 177 4.16 14.79 2.56
C ILE A 177 5.05 14.45 1.36
N LYS A 178 5.24 13.16 1.09
CA LYS A 178 6.04 12.70 -0.05
C LYS A 178 5.44 13.12 -1.39
N LEU A 179 4.12 12.98 -1.57
CA LEU A 179 3.41 13.38 -2.79
C LEU A 179 3.58 14.88 -3.05
N ALA A 180 3.48 15.73 -2.02
CA ALA A 180 3.67 17.17 -2.17
C ALA A 180 5.06 17.54 -2.73
N MET A 181 6.06 16.69 -2.56
CA MET A 181 7.41 16.91 -3.10
C MET A 181 7.57 16.55 -4.59
N PHE A 182 6.59 15.92 -5.23
CA PHE A 182 6.72 15.42 -6.60
C PHE A 182 6.55 16.52 -7.67
N GLY A 183 5.89 17.61 -7.34
CA GLY A 183 5.75 18.76 -8.22
C GLY A 183 4.66 19.74 -7.77
N PRO A 184 4.61 20.95 -8.37
CA PRO A 184 3.74 22.03 -7.89
C PRO A 184 2.24 21.68 -7.90
N GLU A 185 1.78 20.92 -8.89
CA GLU A 185 0.38 20.52 -8.99
C GLU A 185 -0.02 19.54 -7.87
N MET A 186 0.84 18.56 -7.56
CA MET A 186 0.59 17.64 -6.46
C MET A 186 0.68 18.35 -5.11
N GLU A 187 1.63 19.28 -4.96
CA GLU A 187 1.74 20.15 -3.79
C GLU A 187 0.47 20.96 -3.57
N GLU A 188 -0.08 21.57 -4.63
CA GLU A 188 -1.32 22.34 -4.56
C GLU A 188 -2.50 21.45 -4.11
N ILE A 189 -2.64 20.25 -4.69
CA ILE A 189 -3.69 19.29 -4.31
C ILE A 189 -3.56 18.90 -2.83
N VAL A 190 -2.37 18.55 -2.38
CA VAL A 190 -2.14 18.18 -0.97
C VAL A 190 -2.44 19.37 -0.06
N THR A 191 -2.03 20.58 -0.43
CA THR A 191 -2.30 21.81 0.33
C THR A 191 -3.80 22.07 0.44
N GLN A 192 -4.55 21.97 -0.66
CA GLN A 192 -6.02 22.11 -0.64
C GLN A 192 -6.69 21.07 0.27
N LEU A 193 -6.19 19.83 0.29
CA LEU A 193 -6.68 18.78 1.22
C LEU A 193 -6.35 19.13 2.68
N VAL A 194 -5.18 19.72 2.96
CA VAL A 194 -4.82 20.18 4.32
C VAL A 194 -5.72 21.33 4.77
N GLU A 195 -5.94 22.32 3.92
CA GLU A 195 -6.87 23.44 4.22
C GLU A 195 -8.28 22.92 4.53
N GLU A 196 -8.73 21.92 3.77
CA GLU A 196 -10.01 21.29 4.03
C GLU A 196 -10.00 20.50 5.34
N ALA A 197 -8.94 19.75 5.65
CA ALA A 197 -8.81 19.00 6.89
C ALA A 197 -8.93 19.93 8.11
N ILE A 198 -8.29 21.11 8.05
CA ILE A 198 -8.40 22.15 9.09
C ILE A 198 -9.84 22.64 9.22
N ARG A 199 -10.53 22.89 8.11
CA ARG A 199 -11.93 23.34 8.11
C ARG A 199 -12.88 22.36 8.81
N TYR A 200 -12.56 21.07 8.79
CA TYR A 200 -13.36 20.00 9.42
C TYR A 200 -12.76 19.46 10.72
N ASP A 201 -11.85 20.22 11.36
CA ASP A 201 -11.21 19.86 12.63
C ASP A 201 -10.52 18.48 12.60
N VAL A 202 -9.99 18.08 11.44
CA VAL A 202 -9.21 16.85 11.28
C VAL A 202 -7.77 17.12 11.70
N SER A 203 -7.33 16.47 12.78
CA SER A 203 -5.94 16.56 13.25
C SER A 203 -4.96 15.97 12.23
N LEU A 204 -3.95 16.76 11.85
CA LEU A 204 -2.84 16.38 10.97
C LEU A 204 -1.48 16.63 11.64
N PRO A 205 -0.41 15.92 11.24
CA PRO A 205 0.92 16.16 11.77
C PRO A 205 1.49 17.53 11.37
N PRO A 206 2.45 18.09 12.13
CA PRO A 206 3.01 19.42 11.90
C PRO A 206 3.56 19.64 10.48
N ASP A 207 4.19 18.63 9.89
CA ASP A 207 4.80 18.74 8.56
C ASP A 207 3.75 18.98 7.45
N LEU A 208 2.56 18.38 7.56
CA LEU A 208 1.45 18.68 6.64
C LEU A 208 0.84 20.04 6.95
N MET A 209 0.73 20.41 8.22
CA MET A 209 0.22 21.73 8.64
C MET A 209 1.13 22.88 8.19
N ALA A 210 2.43 22.62 8.01
CA ALA A 210 3.37 23.60 7.51
C ALA A 210 3.05 24.05 6.07
N LEU A 211 2.43 23.19 5.24
CA LEU A 211 2.08 23.51 3.85
C LEU A 211 1.14 24.71 3.71
N VAL A 212 0.29 24.95 4.72
CA VAL A 212 -0.66 26.07 4.74
C VAL A 212 -0.19 27.26 5.59
N SER A 213 0.90 27.08 6.36
CA SER A 213 1.42 28.09 7.28
C SER A 213 2.36 29.08 6.59
N PHE A 214 2.88 28.74 5.41
CA PHE A 214 3.66 29.63 4.57
C PHE A 214 2.83 29.98 3.34
N PRO A 215 2.46 31.26 3.12
CA PRO A 215 1.77 31.63 1.91
C PRO A 215 2.70 31.32 0.74
N SER A 216 2.30 30.37 -0.10
CA SER A 216 2.97 30.11 -1.37
C SER A 216 3.02 31.44 -2.12
N ALA A 217 4.22 31.95 -2.35
CA ALA A 217 4.44 33.23 -3.01
C ALA A 217 3.86 33.13 -4.42
N LYS A 218 2.64 33.63 -4.60
CA LYS A 218 2.01 33.77 -5.91
C LYS A 218 2.90 34.70 -6.75
N GLY A 219 3.62 34.11 -7.71
CA GLY A 219 4.28 34.81 -8.82
C GLY A 219 3.33 35.04 -9.97
#